data_AF-A0A3C1SPI8-F1
#
_entry.id   AF-A0A3C1SPI8-F1
#
_cell.length_a   1.000
_cell.length_b   1.000
_cell.length_c   1.000
_cell.angle_alpha   90.00
_cell.angle_beta   90.00
_cell.angle_gamma   90.00
#
_symmetry.space_group_name_H-M   'P 1'
#
loop_
_entity.id
_entity.type
_entity.pdbx_description
1 polymer ?
#
loop_
_entity_poly.entity_id
_entity_poly.type
_entity_poly.pdbx_seq_one_letter_code
_entity_poly.pdbx_strand_id
1 'polypeptide(L)'
;MTRRPSSFEDVLMPTTLLPFPSEDTIGLVVRGKTSPSHDPGALEQHADCILADGSPVGFFGEAGAGSSGRSGSGSWNSTGMNMKGVVYDYPLFKIHRPFYVGMAEAKRYSVKSTVLVITVSKAQALLFKDYWNKLKANPGSFYLLGHNCSTHASDAFIYAGIITGGIPGLDTPNNLYKQLVTSFTQTVSHSGFLGFTPKAADGYEVAVES
;
A
#
# COMPACT_ATOMS: atom_id res chain seq x y z
N MET A 1 12.20 21.78 48.19
CA MET A 1 11.35 21.14 47.15
C MET A 1 11.79 21.66 45.79
N THR A 2 12.72 20.96 45.14
CA THR A 2 13.20 21.28 43.79
C THR A 2 12.29 20.59 42.76
N ARG A 3 11.53 21.37 41.99
CA ARG A 3 10.78 20.86 40.83
C ARG A 3 11.80 20.49 39.74
N ARG A 4 11.82 19.23 39.31
CA ARG A 4 12.48 18.81 38.07
C ARG A 4 11.61 19.23 36.88
N PRO A 5 12.15 19.83 35.81
CA PRO A 5 11.44 19.93 34.56
C PRO A 5 11.46 18.57 33.86
N SER A 6 10.30 18.05 33.48
CA SER A 6 10.16 16.90 32.58
C SER A 6 10.30 17.39 31.13
N SER A 7 11.53 17.41 30.61
CA SER A 7 11.75 17.51 29.17
C SER A 7 11.49 16.13 28.56
N PHE A 8 10.28 15.92 28.05
CA PHE A 8 10.12 14.98 26.93
C PHE A 8 10.81 15.67 25.75
N GLU A 9 12.06 15.31 25.50
CA GLU A 9 12.67 15.59 24.21
C GLU A 9 11.84 14.81 23.17
N ASP A 10 11.23 15.53 22.24
CA ASP A 10 10.74 14.93 21.00
C ASP A 10 11.96 14.32 20.29
N VAL A 11 12.19 13.03 20.53
CA VAL A 11 13.19 12.27 19.80
C VAL A 11 12.71 12.24 18.35
N LEU A 12 13.29 13.11 17.51
CA LEU A 12 13.08 13.09 16.07
C LEU A 12 13.51 11.71 15.57
N MET A 13 12.53 10.87 15.23
CA MET A 13 12.80 9.59 14.61
C MET A 13 13.39 9.82 13.21
N PRO A 14 14.37 9.02 12.78
CA PRO A 14 14.98 9.20 11.48
C PRO A 14 13.95 8.95 10.37
N THR A 15 13.76 9.97 9.53
CA THR A 15 12.99 9.84 8.29
C THR A 15 13.90 9.36 7.16
N THR A 16 13.55 8.24 6.55
CA THR A 16 14.24 7.69 5.39
C THR A 16 13.50 8.08 4.12
N LEU A 17 14.19 8.73 3.19
CA LEU A 17 13.69 8.90 1.82
C LEU A 17 13.89 7.60 1.04
N LEU A 18 12.83 7.10 0.43
CA LEU A 18 12.86 5.92 -0.43
C LEU A 18 13.29 6.32 -1.86
N PRO A 19 13.80 5.38 -2.67
CA PRO A 19 14.31 5.65 -4.02
C PRO A 19 13.18 5.88 -5.05
N PHE A 20 12.31 6.86 -4.79
CA PHE A 20 11.24 7.30 -5.67
C PHE A 20 11.27 8.82 -5.86
N PRO A 21 10.90 9.32 -7.06
CA PRO A 21 10.64 8.56 -8.28
C PRO A 21 11.91 7.92 -8.87
N SER A 22 11.78 6.76 -9.52
CA SER A 22 12.84 6.08 -10.29
C SER A 22 12.26 5.31 -11.47
N GLU A 23 13.01 5.10 -12.55
CA GLU A 23 12.55 4.34 -13.72
C GLU A 23 12.59 2.81 -13.52
N ASP A 24 13.29 2.35 -12.49
CA ASP A 24 13.66 0.94 -12.25
C ASP A 24 13.24 0.44 -10.86
N THR A 25 12.36 1.18 -10.19
CA THR A 25 11.94 0.85 -8.82
C THR A 25 10.43 0.91 -8.70
N ILE A 26 9.83 -0.10 -8.08
CA ILE A 26 8.42 -0.14 -7.68
C ILE A 26 8.32 -0.60 -6.22
N GLY A 27 7.13 -0.48 -5.62
CA GLY A 27 6.93 -0.87 -4.23
C GLY A 27 5.66 -1.67 -3.99
N LEU A 28 5.73 -2.57 -3.01
CA LEU A 28 4.56 -3.11 -2.30
C LEU A 28 4.47 -2.43 -0.93
N VAL A 29 3.29 -1.96 -0.55
CA VAL A 29 3.01 -1.47 0.80
C VAL A 29 2.07 -2.44 1.50
N VAL A 30 2.51 -2.99 2.62
CA VAL A 30 1.66 -3.78 3.51
C VAL A 30 1.26 -2.94 4.70
N ARG A 31 0.02 -2.46 4.70
CA ARG A 31 -0.60 -1.77 5.84
C ARG A 31 -0.83 -2.76 6.98
N GLY A 32 -0.63 -2.35 8.23
CA GLY A 32 -0.77 -3.22 9.40
C GLY A 32 0.43 -4.14 9.64
N LYS A 33 1.38 -4.24 8.71
CA LYS A 33 2.68 -4.90 8.93
C LYS A 33 3.66 -3.89 9.53
N THR A 34 4.07 -4.08 10.79
CA THR A 34 4.89 -3.12 11.55
C THR A 34 6.39 -3.37 11.45
N SER A 35 6.81 -4.52 10.93
CA SER A 35 8.21 -4.88 10.67
C SER A 35 8.29 -5.99 9.61
N PRO A 36 9.47 -6.26 9.03
CA PRO A 36 9.67 -7.39 8.11
C PRO A 36 9.25 -8.74 8.70
N SER A 37 9.45 -8.94 10.01
CA SER A 37 9.12 -10.18 10.73
C SER A 37 7.69 -10.21 11.30
N HIS A 38 6.95 -9.09 11.29
CA HIS A 38 5.59 -9.05 11.82
C HIS A 38 4.62 -9.83 10.92
N ASP A 39 3.78 -10.67 11.53
CA ASP A 39 2.74 -11.43 10.85
C ASP A 39 1.35 -10.94 11.28
N PRO A 40 0.78 -9.93 10.60
CA PRO A 40 -0.55 -9.38 10.94
C PRO A 40 -1.66 -10.40 10.67
N GLY A 41 -2.78 -10.29 11.39
CA GLY A 41 -3.98 -11.07 11.13
C GLY A 41 -4.50 -10.86 9.71
N ALA A 42 -5.18 -11.86 9.14
CA ALA A 42 -5.63 -11.83 7.73
C ALA A 42 -6.53 -10.63 7.38
N LEU A 43 -7.29 -10.13 8.35
CA LEU A 43 -8.20 -8.99 8.19
C LEU A 43 -7.61 -7.64 8.67
N GLU A 44 -6.39 -7.65 9.21
CA GLU A 44 -5.75 -6.48 9.83
C GLU A 44 -4.78 -5.77 8.88
N GLN A 45 -4.82 -6.13 7.59
CA GLN A 45 -3.82 -5.75 6.61
C GLN A 45 -4.45 -5.36 5.29
N HIS A 46 -3.72 -4.53 4.54
CA HIS A 46 -4.11 -4.10 3.20
C HIS A 46 -2.86 -3.96 2.33
N ALA A 47 -2.99 -4.30 1.04
CA ALA A 47 -1.93 -4.14 0.06
C ALA A 47 -2.21 -2.91 -0.81
N ASP A 48 -1.27 -1.96 -0.81
CA ASP A 48 -1.14 -0.94 -1.85
C ASP A 48 0.17 -1.17 -2.62
N CYS A 49 0.35 -0.48 -3.73
CA CYS A 49 1.60 -0.44 -4.48
C CYS A 49 2.10 0.99 -4.67
N ILE A 50 3.39 1.11 -4.97
CA ILE A 50 4.06 2.36 -5.34
C ILE A 50 4.55 2.21 -6.77
N LEU A 51 4.11 3.10 -7.66
CA LEU A 51 4.57 3.12 -9.05
C LEU A 51 5.97 3.75 -9.15
N ALA A 52 6.61 3.59 -10.30
CA ALA A 52 7.94 4.14 -10.62
C ALA A 52 8.04 5.67 -10.39
N ASP A 53 6.98 6.41 -10.69
CA ASP A 53 6.89 7.85 -10.42
C ASP A 53 6.64 8.19 -8.92
N GLY A 54 6.68 7.19 -8.03
CA GLY A 54 6.41 7.32 -6.60
C GLY A 54 4.92 7.36 -6.24
N SER A 55 4.01 7.37 -7.22
CA SER A 55 2.58 7.50 -6.92
C SER A 55 2.04 6.26 -6.19
N PRO A 56 1.20 6.45 -5.16
CA PRO A 56 0.51 5.34 -4.51
C PRO A 56 -0.69 4.90 -5.35
N VAL A 57 -0.91 3.59 -5.38
CA VAL A 57 -2.09 2.98 -6.00
C VAL A 57 -2.58 1.80 -5.15
N GLY A 58 -3.89 1.63 -5.01
CA GLY A 58 -4.45 0.48 -4.27
C GLY A 58 -5.85 0.12 -4.77
N PHE A 59 -6.30 -1.10 -4.46
CA PHE A 59 -7.60 -1.59 -4.89
C PHE A 59 -8.53 -1.82 -3.69
N PHE A 60 -9.73 -1.27 -3.77
CA PHE A 60 -10.71 -1.25 -2.70
C PHE A 60 -12.07 -1.75 -3.16
N GLY A 61 -12.85 -2.27 -2.22
CA GLY A 61 -14.29 -2.45 -2.38
C GLY A 61 -15.04 -1.24 -1.84
N GLU A 62 -15.97 -0.70 -2.62
CA GLU A 62 -16.95 0.30 -2.19
C GLU A 62 -18.37 -0.24 -2.26
N ALA A 63 -19.25 0.28 -1.41
CA ALA A 63 -20.68 -0.04 -1.47
C ALA A 63 -21.22 0.40 -2.84
N GLY A 64 -21.67 -0.56 -3.66
CA GLY A 64 -22.27 -0.28 -4.97
C GLY A 64 -23.64 0.38 -4.84
N ALA A 65 -24.11 1.02 -5.91
CA ALA A 65 -25.43 1.68 -5.98
C ALA A 65 -26.64 0.73 -5.72
N GLY A 66 -26.42 -0.59 -5.67
CA GLY A 66 -27.42 -1.60 -5.34
C GLY A 66 -27.43 -2.03 -3.86
N SER A 67 -26.59 -1.46 -3.00
CA SER A 67 -26.59 -1.74 -1.56
C SER A 67 -27.17 -0.54 -0.82
N SER A 68 -28.43 -0.63 -0.42
CA SER A 68 -29.10 0.34 0.46
C SER A 68 -28.49 0.31 1.86
N GLY A 69 -27.31 0.90 2.01
CA GLY A 69 -26.57 0.93 3.27
C GLY A 69 -25.72 2.19 3.39
N ARG A 70 -26.24 3.14 4.17
CA ARG A 70 -25.67 4.41 4.67
C ARG A 70 -24.17 4.66 4.44
N SER A 71 -23.91 5.85 3.89
CA SER A 71 -22.65 6.59 3.91
C SER A 71 -22.00 6.62 5.29
N GLY A 72 -20.67 6.50 5.31
CA GLY A 72 -19.83 7.04 6.37
C GLY A 72 -19.67 6.15 7.61
N SER A 73 -18.88 5.09 7.48
CA SER A 73 -18.05 4.48 8.53
C SER A 73 -17.46 3.20 7.94
N GLY A 74 -16.20 2.89 8.22
CA GLY A 74 -15.54 1.63 7.83
C GLY A 74 -16.14 0.43 8.54
N SER A 75 -17.42 0.17 8.27
CA SER A 75 -18.19 -0.93 8.80
C SER A 75 -18.00 -2.13 7.87
N TRP A 76 -17.17 -3.05 8.32
CA TRP A 76 -16.90 -4.38 7.75
C TRP A 76 -18.15 -5.30 7.71
N ASN A 77 -19.36 -4.72 7.70
CA ASN A 77 -20.65 -5.40 7.80
C ASN A 77 -21.48 -5.42 6.51
N SER A 78 -21.01 -4.86 5.39
CA SER A 78 -21.42 -5.45 4.11
C SER A 78 -20.53 -6.67 3.94
N THR A 79 -21.12 -7.86 4.03
CA THR A 79 -20.45 -9.12 3.68
C THR A 79 -19.56 -8.83 2.46
N GLY A 80 -18.24 -9.00 2.58
CA GLY A 80 -17.24 -8.57 1.58
C GLY A 80 -17.31 -9.35 0.26
N MET A 81 -18.53 -9.63 -0.19
CA MET A 81 -18.93 -10.37 -1.37
C MET A 81 -19.54 -9.37 -2.35
N ASN A 82 -18.97 -9.29 -3.55
CA ASN A 82 -19.51 -8.54 -4.68
C ASN A 82 -19.66 -7.02 -4.42
N MET A 83 -18.69 -6.42 -3.75
CA MET A 83 -18.59 -4.96 -3.67
C MET A 83 -18.13 -4.39 -5.02
N LYS A 84 -18.41 -3.12 -5.29
CA LYS A 84 -17.88 -2.46 -6.49
C LYS A 84 -16.37 -2.26 -6.29
N GLY A 85 -15.56 -2.77 -7.21
CA GLY A 85 -14.12 -2.53 -7.22
C GLY A 85 -13.81 -1.07 -7.57
N VAL A 86 -12.77 -0.51 -6.95
CA VAL A 86 -12.24 0.81 -7.28
C VAL A 86 -10.74 0.84 -7.08
N VAL A 87 -10.02 1.46 -8.02
CA VAL A 87 -8.60 1.77 -7.86
C VAL A 87 -8.47 3.17 -7.28
N TYR A 88 -7.84 3.28 -6.12
CA TYR A 88 -7.47 4.56 -5.54
C TYR A 88 -6.10 4.99 -6.05
N ASP A 89 -6.05 6.22 -6.54
CA ASP A 89 -4.83 7.00 -6.75
C ASP A 89 -4.65 8.00 -5.58
N TYR A 90 -3.58 8.79 -5.60
CA TYR A 90 -3.28 9.74 -4.52
C TYR A 90 -4.45 10.68 -4.15
N PRO A 91 -5.17 11.32 -5.09
CA PRO A 91 -6.37 12.10 -4.76
C PRO A 91 -7.42 11.31 -3.97
N LEU A 92 -7.75 10.09 -4.41
CA LEU A 92 -8.74 9.26 -3.72
C LEU A 92 -8.24 8.77 -2.36
N PHE A 93 -6.95 8.43 -2.24
CA PHE A 93 -6.35 8.12 -0.93
C PHE A 93 -6.47 9.31 0.03
N LYS A 94 -6.17 10.54 -0.41
CA LYS A 94 -6.29 11.72 0.45
C LYS A 94 -7.70 11.93 0.98
N ILE A 95 -8.71 11.60 0.19
CA ILE A 95 -10.13 11.76 0.58
C ILE A 95 -10.55 10.63 1.51
N HIS A 96 -10.28 9.38 1.14
CA HIS A 96 -10.90 8.22 1.77
C HIS A 96 -10.01 7.54 2.82
N ARG A 97 -8.69 7.66 2.71
CA ARG A 97 -7.68 7.01 3.55
C ARG A 97 -6.45 7.93 3.75
N PRO A 98 -6.61 9.14 4.33
CA PRO A 98 -5.53 10.11 4.41
C PRO A 98 -4.30 9.58 5.16
N PHE A 99 -4.48 8.73 6.17
CA PHE A 99 -3.41 8.04 6.92
C PHE A 99 -2.64 6.98 6.11
N TYR A 100 -3.04 6.68 4.87
CA TYR A 100 -2.25 5.84 3.97
C TYR A 100 -1.23 6.64 3.15
N VAL A 101 -1.46 7.94 2.95
CA VAL A 101 -0.61 8.77 2.09
C VAL A 101 0.03 9.96 2.81
N GLY A 102 -0.49 10.36 3.96
CA GLY A 102 0.05 11.42 4.80
C GLY A 102 0.76 10.86 6.02
N MET A 103 2.05 11.16 6.17
CA MET A 103 2.87 10.71 7.31
C MET A 103 2.36 11.28 8.64
N ALA A 104 1.94 12.55 8.66
CA ALA A 104 1.41 13.19 9.86
C ALA A 104 0.10 12.51 10.32
N GLU A 105 -0.77 12.16 9.38
CA GLU A 105 -1.99 11.42 9.63
C GLU A 105 -1.68 9.98 10.06
N ALA A 106 -0.73 9.31 9.41
CA ALA A 106 -0.27 7.97 9.80
C ALA A 106 0.22 7.96 11.26
N LYS A 107 1.01 8.96 11.67
CA LYS A 107 1.45 9.15 13.07
C LYS A 107 0.26 9.39 13.99
N ARG A 108 -0.62 10.33 13.64
CA ARG A 108 -1.81 10.69 14.44
C ARG A 108 -2.72 9.50 14.71
N TYR A 109 -2.89 8.61 13.72
CA TYR A 109 -3.74 7.43 13.82
C TYR A 109 -2.97 6.14 14.16
N SER A 110 -1.67 6.23 14.45
CA SER A 110 -0.80 5.07 14.74
C SER A 110 -0.82 3.98 13.66
N VAL A 111 -0.94 4.38 12.38
CA VAL A 111 -0.97 3.45 11.25
C VAL A 111 0.45 3.26 10.73
N LYS A 112 1.05 2.12 11.11
CA LYS A 112 2.33 1.69 10.57
C LYS A 112 2.15 0.80 9.34
N SER A 113 3.11 0.91 8.42
CA SER A 113 3.21 0.10 7.22
C SER A 113 4.60 -0.49 7.10
N THR A 114 4.72 -1.55 6.31
CA THR A 114 6.01 -2.00 5.77
C THR A 114 5.99 -1.83 4.27
N VAL A 115 6.92 -1.05 3.75
CA VAL A 115 7.18 -0.89 2.31
C VAL A 115 8.27 -1.85 1.91
N LEU A 116 8.00 -2.69 0.90
CA LEU A 116 8.99 -3.47 0.19
C LEU A 116 9.35 -2.73 -1.09
N VAL A 117 10.55 -2.16 -1.14
CA VAL A 117 11.12 -1.54 -2.33
C VAL A 117 11.73 -2.64 -3.20
N ILE A 118 11.42 -2.64 -4.50
CA ILE A 118 11.80 -3.69 -5.43
C ILE A 118 12.45 -3.07 -6.66
N THR A 119 13.69 -3.46 -6.94
CA THR A 119 14.36 -3.09 -8.19
C THR A 119 13.84 -3.97 -9.33
N VAL A 120 13.49 -3.35 -10.45
CA VAL A 120 12.92 -3.97 -11.65
C VAL A 120 13.52 -3.33 -12.89
N SER A 121 13.37 -3.95 -14.06
CA SER A 121 13.68 -3.25 -15.31
C SER A 121 12.66 -2.14 -15.62
N LYS A 122 13.08 -1.12 -16.39
CA LYS A 122 12.18 -0.07 -16.90
C LYS A 122 10.95 -0.63 -17.63
N ALA A 123 11.13 -1.71 -18.39
CA ALA A 123 10.03 -2.37 -19.09
C ALA A 123 9.00 -2.98 -18.11
N GLN A 124 9.47 -3.64 -17.05
CA GLN A 124 8.62 -4.19 -16.00
C GLN A 124 7.89 -3.07 -15.23
N ALA A 125 8.56 -1.96 -14.91
CA ALA A 125 7.95 -0.80 -14.28
C ALA A 125 6.81 -0.20 -15.13
N LEU A 126 7.00 -0.10 -16.45
CA LEU A 126 5.97 0.37 -17.39
C LEU A 126 4.78 -0.58 -17.45
N LEU A 127 5.02 -1.90 -17.55
CA LEU A 127 3.94 -2.91 -17.54
C LEU A 127 3.19 -2.93 -16.21
N PHE A 128 3.89 -2.77 -15.10
CA PHE A 128 3.29 -2.68 -13.76
C PHE A 128 2.33 -1.48 -13.68
N LYS A 129 2.73 -0.31 -14.16
CA LYS A 129 1.85 0.87 -14.27
C LYS A 129 0.68 0.65 -15.23
N ASP A 130 0.92 0.01 -16.38
CA ASP A 130 -0.11 -0.31 -17.37
C ASP A 130 -1.22 -1.19 -16.79
N TYR A 131 -0.88 -2.19 -15.97
CA TYR A 131 -1.85 -3.01 -15.25
C TYR A 131 -2.81 -2.14 -14.42
N TRP A 132 -2.26 -1.25 -13.59
CA TRP A 132 -3.07 -0.39 -12.72
C TRP A 132 -3.95 0.59 -13.50
N ASN A 133 -3.44 1.13 -14.62
CA ASN A 133 -4.23 1.98 -15.51
C ASN A 133 -5.42 1.22 -16.12
N LYS A 134 -5.19 -0.02 -16.57
CA LYS A 134 -6.23 -0.90 -17.12
C LYS A 134 -7.26 -1.28 -16.06
N LEU A 135 -6.79 -1.66 -14.86
CA LEU A 135 -7.67 -1.98 -13.74
C LEU A 135 -8.49 -0.76 -13.33
N LYS A 136 -7.91 0.44 -13.30
CA LYS A 136 -8.67 1.67 -13.00
C LYS A 136 -9.77 1.95 -14.03
N ALA A 137 -9.51 1.69 -15.30
CA ALA A 137 -10.49 1.86 -16.37
C ALA A 137 -11.63 0.82 -16.29
N ASN A 138 -11.34 -0.39 -15.81
CA ASN A 138 -12.33 -1.45 -15.63
C ASN A 138 -12.06 -2.25 -14.34
N PRO A 139 -12.47 -1.72 -13.16
CA PRO A 139 -12.05 -2.27 -11.87
C PRO A 139 -12.79 -3.55 -11.47
N GLY A 140 -13.88 -3.90 -12.15
CA GLY A 140 -14.68 -5.08 -11.82
C GLY A 140 -15.27 -5.04 -10.41
N SER A 141 -15.38 -6.22 -9.80
CA SER A 141 -15.92 -6.42 -8.45
C SER A 141 -14.80 -6.73 -7.46
N PHE A 142 -15.03 -6.38 -6.20
CA PHE A 142 -14.19 -6.75 -5.07
C PHE A 142 -14.83 -7.93 -4.32
N TYR A 143 -14.00 -8.92 -4.00
CA TYR A 143 -14.35 -10.03 -3.12
C TYR A 143 -13.24 -10.24 -2.10
N LEU A 144 -13.60 -10.52 -0.85
CA LEU A 144 -12.63 -10.77 0.22
C LEU A 144 -11.70 -11.97 -0.09
N LEU A 145 -12.22 -12.96 -0.82
CA LEU A 145 -11.47 -14.13 -1.28
C LEU A 145 -11.29 -14.06 -2.80
N GLY A 146 -10.05 -14.10 -3.27
CA GLY A 146 -9.72 -14.29 -4.69
C GLY A 146 -9.86 -13.06 -5.60
N HIS A 147 -10.26 -11.89 -5.08
CA HIS A 147 -10.37 -10.62 -5.82
C HIS A 147 -10.28 -9.42 -4.87
N ASN A 148 -9.29 -9.47 -3.97
CA ASN A 148 -9.07 -8.44 -2.97
C ASN A 148 -7.85 -7.58 -3.33
N CYS A 149 -7.46 -6.68 -2.43
CA CYS A 149 -6.29 -5.81 -2.61
C CYS A 149 -4.99 -6.57 -2.92
N SER A 150 -4.74 -7.70 -2.24
CA SER A 150 -3.54 -8.50 -2.47
C SER A 150 -3.61 -9.30 -3.77
N THR A 151 -4.79 -9.79 -4.19
CA THR A 151 -4.94 -10.44 -5.50
C THR A 151 -4.55 -9.47 -6.62
N HIS A 152 -5.11 -8.26 -6.62
CA HIS A 152 -4.80 -7.26 -7.66
C HIS A 152 -3.36 -6.74 -7.58
N ALA A 153 -2.79 -6.61 -6.37
CA ALA A 153 -1.37 -6.31 -6.23
C ALA A 153 -0.50 -7.43 -6.83
N SER A 154 -0.80 -8.70 -6.54
CA SER A 154 -0.12 -9.86 -7.11
C SER A 154 -0.22 -9.90 -8.63
N ASP A 155 -1.41 -9.69 -9.16
CA ASP A 155 -1.67 -9.66 -10.61
C ASP A 155 -0.85 -8.57 -11.31
N ALA A 156 -0.63 -7.41 -10.68
CA ALA A 156 0.24 -6.38 -11.21
C ALA A 156 1.69 -6.88 -11.37
N PHE A 157 2.21 -7.61 -10.38
CA PHE A 157 3.54 -8.24 -10.45
C PHE A 157 3.58 -9.36 -11.51
N ILE A 158 2.51 -10.16 -11.65
CA ILE A 158 2.42 -11.20 -12.67
C ILE A 158 2.37 -10.60 -14.07
N TYR A 159 1.51 -9.60 -14.27
CA TYR A 159 1.36 -8.90 -15.55
C TYR A 159 2.66 -8.24 -16.02
N ALA A 160 3.42 -7.70 -15.07
CA ALA A 160 4.74 -7.13 -15.35
C ALA A 160 5.82 -8.19 -15.61
N GLY A 161 5.54 -9.49 -15.50
CA GLY A 161 6.53 -10.55 -15.64
C GLY A 161 7.59 -10.53 -14.54
N ILE A 162 7.21 -10.09 -13.34
CA ILE A 162 8.07 -10.07 -12.15
C ILE A 162 7.95 -11.43 -11.46
N ILE A 163 6.74 -11.85 -11.09
CA ILE A 163 6.47 -13.22 -10.62
C ILE A 163 5.64 -13.99 -11.65
N THR A 164 5.64 -15.33 -11.56
CA THR A 164 4.95 -16.20 -12.53
C THR A 164 3.73 -16.92 -11.97
N GLY A 165 3.44 -16.79 -10.68
CA GLY A 165 2.31 -17.46 -10.02
C GLY A 165 1.65 -16.57 -8.98
N GLY A 166 0.38 -16.86 -8.68
CA GLY A 166 -0.39 -16.20 -7.64
C GLY A 166 0.18 -16.40 -6.24
N ILE A 167 -0.45 -15.77 -5.26
CA ILE A 167 -0.01 -15.79 -3.86
C ILE A 167 -0.09 -17.23 -3.33
N PRO A 168 1.00 -17.78 -2.75
CA PRO A 168 0.93 -19.08 -2.08
C PRO A 168 -0.01 -19.04 -0.86
N GLY A 169 -0.98 -19.95 -0.82
CA GLY A 169 -1.93 -20.07 0.29
C GLY A 169 -3.08 -19.08 0.19
N LEU A 170 -3.39 -18.39 1.29
CA LEU A 170 -4.44 -17.37 1.31
C LEU A 170 -3.93 -16.07 0.67
N ASP A 171 -4.75 -15.45 -0.18
CA ASP A 171 -4.52 -14.13 -0.76
C ASP A 171 -4.52 -13.04 0.32
N THR A 172 -3.38 -12.89 0.98
CA THR A 172 -3.14 -11.85 1.97
C THR A 172 -1.94 -10.99 1.57
N PRO A 173 -1.95 -9.69 1.93
CA PRO A 173 -0.82 -8.79 1.72
C PRO A 173 0.51 -9.33 2.28
N ASN A 174 0.50 -9.97 3.45
CA ASN A 174 1.70 -10.52 4.08
C ASN A 174 2.21 -11.78 3.37
N ASN A 175 1.33 -12.64 2.84
CA ASN A 175 1.77 -13.77 2.02
C ASN A 175 2.39 -13.31 0.70
N LEU A 176 1.82 -12.27 0.06
CA LEU A 176 2.42 -11.64 -1.11
C LEU A 176 3.80 -11.04 -0.78
N TYR A 177 3.92 -10.32 0.35
CA TYR A 177 5.21 -9.81 0.82
C TYR A 177 6.24 -10.93 1.00
N LYS A 178 5.87 -12.04 1.68
CA LYS A 178 6.75 -13.18 1.90
C LYS A 178 7.18 -13.84 0.59
N GLN A 179 6.26 -13.98 -0.36
CA GLN A 179 6.55 -14.47 -1.71
C GLN A 179 7.59 -13.59 -2.39
N LEU A 180 7.36 -12.27 -2.48
CA LEU A 180 8.27 -11.35 -3.17
C LEU A 180 9.66 -11.32 -2.53
N VAL A 181 9.76 -11.29 -1.19
CA VAL A 181 11.05 -11.36 -0.48
C VAL A 181 11.79 -12.67 -0.77
N THR A 182 11.07 -13.78 -0.91
CA THR A 182 11.68 -15.10 -1.18
C THR A 182 12.09 -15.25 -2.64
N SER A 183 11.30 -14.69 -3.57
CA SER A 183 11.53 -14.81 -5.00
C SER A 183 12.54 -13.81 -5.55
N PHE A 184 12.84 -12.72 -4.82
CA PHE A 184 13.71 -11.64 -5.28
C PHE A 184 14.82 -11.29 -4.29
N THR A 185 16.05 -11.27 -4.79
CA THR A 185 17.23 -10.84 -4.02
C THR A 185 17.41 -9.32 -3.99
N GLN A 186 16.75 -8.58 -4.88
CA GLN A 186 16.85 -7.11 -5.00
C GLN A 186 15.66 -6.41 -4.35
N THR A 187 15.41 -6.74 -3.08
CA THR A 187 14.35 -6.11 -2.29
C THR A 187 14.89 -5.51 -1.00
N VAL A 188 14.31 -4.38 -0.58
CA VAL A 188 14.65 -3.71 0.69
C VAL A 188 13.37 -3.32 1.41
N SER A 189 13.28 -3.66 2.70
CA SER A 189 12.10 -3.38 3.52
C SER A 189 12.32 -2.18 4.43
N HIS A 190 11.34 -1.28 4.46
CA HIS A 190 11.28 -0.12 5.35
C HIS A 190 9.96 -0.14 6.12
N SER A 191 10.01 -0.05 7.45
CA SER A 191 8.81 -0.11 8.30
C SER A 191 8.69 1.15 9.13
N GLY A 192 7.46 1.68 9.22
CA GLY A 192 7.20 2.93 9.95
C GLY A 192 5.95 3.65 9.46
N PHE A 193 5.91 4.96 9.69
CA PHE A 193 4.88 5.87 9.19
C PHE A 193 5.23 6.33 7.78
N LEU A 194 4.40 5.95 6.82
CA LEU A 194 4.62 6.21 5.39
C LEU A 194 3.98 7.54 4.96
N GLY A 195 4.72 8.33 4.18
CA GLY A 195 4.23 9.56 3.56
C GLY A 195 4.58 9.67 2.08
N PHE A 196 3.72 10.38 1.35
CA PHE A 196 3.87 10.70 -0.06
C PHE A 196 3.70 12.21 -0.26
N THR A 197 4.70 12.85 -0.87
CA THR A 197 4.70 14.29 -1.14
C THR A 197 4.74 14.52 -2.66
N PRO A 198 3.71 15.14 -3.27
CA PRO A 198 3.74 15.48 -4.70
C PRO A 198 4.93 16.37 -5.04
N LYS A 199 5.61 16.10 -6.16
CA LYS A 199 6.72 16.91 -6.68
C LYS A 199 6.22 17.86 -7.77
N ALA A 200 6.92 18.98 -7.95
CA ALA A 200 6.57 20.00 -8.96
C ALA A 200 6.76 19.53 -10.42
N ALA A 201 7.63 18.53 -10.66
CA ALA A 201 7.98 18.02 -11.98
C ALA A 201 7.36 16.64 -12.28
N ASP A 202 6.13 16.44 -11.80
CA ASP A 202 5.41 15.16 -11.74
C ASP A 202 6.03 14.13 -10.79
N GLY A 203 5.20 13.19 -10.33
CA GLY A 203 5.58 12.13 -9.38
C GLY A 203 5.55 12.56 -7.91
N TYR A 204 6.06 11.67 -7.05
CA TYR A 204 5.95 11.78 -5.61
C TYR A 204 7.28 11.39 -4.95
N GLU A 205 7.68 12.18 -3.97
CA GLU A 205 8.69 11.77 -2.98
C GLU A 205 8.01 10.85 -1.96
N VAL A 206 8.70 9.76 -1.60
CA VAL A 206 8.19 8.77 -0.66
C VAL A 206 9.13 8.67 0.52
N ALA A 207 8.58 8.72 1.74
CA ALA A 207 9.36 8.72 2.96
C ALA A 207 8.75 7.81 4.04
N VAL A 208 9.60 7.19 4.86
CA VAL A 208 9.21 6.38 6.01
C VAL A 208 9.92 6.89 7.26
N GLU A 209 9.16 7.19 8.31
CA GLU A 209 9.67 7.53 9.64
C GLU A 209 9.45 6.33 10.59
N SER A 210 10.51 5.85 11.26
CA SER A 210 10.51 4.59 12.03
C SER A 210 9.76 4.66 13.36
#